data_AF-A0A9D7YLK7-F1
#
_entry.id   AF-A0A9D7YLK7-F1
#
_cell.length_a   1.000
_cell.length_b   1.000
_cell.length_c   1.000
_cell.angle_alpha   90.00
_cell.angle_beta   90.00
_cell.angle_gamma   90.00
#
_symmetry.space_group_name_H-M   'P 1'
#
loop_
_entity.id
_entity.type
_entity.pdbx_description
1 polymer ?
#
loop_
_entity_poly.entity_id
_entity_poly.type
_entity_poly.pdbx_seq_one_letter_code
_entity_poly.pdbx_strand_id
1 'polypeptide(L)' 'MDDRVQPEDAIDLGGSPARAKTIVIRCWQERRDDGSTVLRGSVRDLSRGRAAAFEGLERLCQQLQQIIGAA' A
#
# COMPACT_ATOMS: atom_id res chain seq x y z
N MET A 1 33.60 32.27 -20.35
CA MET A 1 33.48 30.89 -19.85
C MET A 1 32.00 30.72 -19.58
N ASP A 2 31.30 30.12 -20.55
CA ASP A 2 29.84 30.09 -20.63
C ASP A 2 29.39 28.80 -19.94
N ASP A 3 28.93 28.92 -18.69
CA ASP A 3 28.57 27.79 -17.81
C ASP A 3 27.14 27.32 -18.10
N ARG A 4 26.89 26.95 -19.36
CA ARG A 4 25.58 26.47 -19.80
C ARG A 4 25.47 24.98 -19.47
N VAL A 5 24.84 24.68 -18.34
CA VAL A 5 24.33 23.33 -18.06
C VAL A 5 23.37 22.97 -19.19
N GLN A 6 23.74 21.96 -19.99
CA GLN A 6 22.90 21.48 -21.08
C GLN A 6 21.77 20.62 -20.48
N PRO A 7 20.53 20.75 -20.98
CA PRO A 7 19.37 20.04 -20.40
C PRO A 7 19.43 18.51 -20.57
N GLU A 8 20.40 18.01 -21.35
CA GLU A 8 20.70 16.60 -21.54
C GLU A 8 21.40 15.94 -20.34
N ASP A 9 21.88 16.73 -19.37
CA ASP A 9 22.38 16.25 -18.08
C ASP A 9 21.25 16.01 -17.05
N ALA A 10 19.99 15.98 -17.50
CA ALA A 10 18.90 15.45 -16.71
C ALA A 10 19.21 13.99 -16.42
N ILE A 11 19.78 13.75 -15.24
CA ILE A 11 20.01 12.43 -14.66
C ILE A 11 18.67 11.72 -14.74
N ASP A 12 18.55 10.79 -15.68
CA ASP A 12 17.49 9.80 -15.68
C ASP A 12 17.72 8.94 -14.43
N LEU A 13 17.14 9.40 -13.32
CA LEU A 13 17.02 8.66 -12.08
C LEU A 13 16.06 7.51 -12.36
N GLY A 14 16.56 6.52 -13.11
CA GLY A 14 15.86 5.34 -13.58
C GLY A 14 15.00 4.76 -12.47
N GLY A 15 13.72 5.08 -12.55
CA GLY A 15 12.76 4.87 -11.50
C GLY A 15 11.52 5.63 -11.88
N SER A 16 10.69 5.02 -12.74
CA SER A 16 9.29 5.45 -12.88
C SER A 16 8.78 5.78 -11.48
N PRO A 17 8.30 7.01 -11.20
CA PRO A 17 7.91 7.39 -9.85
C PRO A 17 6.95 6.32 -9.38
N ALA A 18 7.30 5.60 -8.31
CA ALA A 18 6.46 4.53 -7.78
C ALA A 18 5.09 5.16 -7.55
N ARG A 19 4.14 4.83 -8.43
CA ARG A 19 2.87 5.57 -8.52
C ARG A 19 2.25 5.52 -7.13
N ALA A 20 2.06 6.69 -6.52
CA ALA A 20 1.54 6.78 -5.17
C ALA A 20 0.28 5.92 -5.05
N LYS A 21 0.30 4.94 -4.15
CA LYS A 21 -0.84 4.02 -3.98
C LYS A 21 -1.77 4.59 -2.92
N THR A 22 -3.04 4.75 -3.24
CA THR A 22 -4.06 5.11 -2.26
C THR A 22 -4.69 3.85 -1.69
N ILE A 23 -4.46 3.59 -0.41
CA ILE A 23 -4.96 2.42 0.30
C ILE A 23 -6.04 2.85 1.29
N VAL A 24 -7.19 2.19 1.25
CA VAL A 24 -8.26 2.35 2.24
C VAL A 24 -8.32 1.10 3.10
N ILE A 25 -8.25 1.27 4.42
CA ILE A 25 -8.39 0.19 5.39
C ILE A 25 -9.67 0.46 6.19
N ARG A 26 -10.62 -0.46 6.14
CA ARG A 26 -11.79 -0.47 7.02
C ARG A 26 -11.58 -1.56 8.05
N CYS A 27 -11.66 -1.24 9.33
CA CYS A 27 -11.54 -2.22 10.40
C CYS A 27 -12.66 -2.05 11.44
N TRP A 28 -13.01 -3.16 12.10
CA TRP A 28 -13.92 -3.21 13.23
C TRP A 28 -13.49 -4.35 14.17
N GLN A 29 -13.93 -4.25 15.42
CA GLN A 29 -13.78 -5.34 16.39
C GLN A 29 -15.05 -6.18 16.38
N GLU A 30 -14.88 -7.49 16.40
CA GLU A 30 -15.97 -8.46 16.44
C GLU A 30 -15.76 -9.36 17.66
N ARG A 31 -16.80 -9.46 18.50
CA ARG A 31 -16.80 -10.38 19.65
C ARG A 31 -17.36 -11.73 19.20
N ARG A 32 -16.62 -12.80 19.49
CA ARG A 32 -16.99 -14.18 19.17
C ARG A 32 -17.76 -14.84 20.31
N ASP A 33 -18.38 -15.98 20.00
CA ASP A 33 -19.17 -16.78 20.94
C ASP A 33 -18.33 -17.32 22.12
N ASP A 34 -17.03 -17.55 21.90
CA ASP A 34 -16.07 -17.94 22.94
C ASP A 34 -15.63 -16.76 23.84
N GLY A 35 -16.18 -15.57 23.63
CA GLY A 35 -15.85 -14.35 24.37
C GLY A 35 -14.57 -13.65 23.89
N SER A 36 -13.83 -14.21 22.94
CA SER A 36 -12.67 -13.55 22.33
C SER A 36 -13.10 -12.37 21.46
N THR A 37 -12.20 -11.40 21.28
CA THR A 37 -12.40 -10.27 20.37
C THR A 37 -11.38 -10.34 19.26
N VAL A 38 -11.84 -10.28 18.01
CA VAL A 38 -10.98 -10.30 16.83
C VAL A 38 -11.08 -8.99 16.06
N LEU A 39 -9.94 -8.51 15.55
CA LEU A 39 -9.90 -7.41 14.60
C LEU A 39 -10.25 -7.96 13.22
N ARG A 40 -11.27 -7.41 12.56
CA ARG A 40 -11.63 -7.77 11.18
C ARG A 40 -11.66 -6.54 10.32
N GLY A 41 -11.57 -6.74 9.02
CA GLY A 41 -11.57 -5.61 8.11
C GLY A 41 -11.40 -5.97 6.65
N SER A 42 -11.22 -4.92 5.86
CA SER A 42 -10.84 -5.01 4.46
C SER A 42 -9.81 -3.95 4.09
N VAL A 43 -8.85 -4.33 3.27
CA VAL A 43 -7.90 -3.42 2.61
C VAL A 43 -8.29 -3.28 1.15
N ARG A 44 -8.28 -2.05 0.63
CA ARG A 44 -8.53 -1.76 -0.79
C ARG A 44 -7.45 -0.84 -1.35
N ASP A 45 -6.87 -1.24 -2.48
CA ASP A 45 -6.02 -0.37 -3.31
C ASP A 45 -6.89 0.31 -4.36
N LEU A 46 -7.13 1.61 -4.20
CA LEU A 46 -7.94 2.40 -5.14
C LEU A 46 -7.24 2.61 -6.48
N SER A 47 -5.92 2.43 -6.53
CA SER A 47 -5.09 2.64 -7.72
C SER A 47 -5.21 1.48 -8.71
N ARG A 48 -5.49 0.27 -8.22
CA ARG A 48 -5.57 -0.97 -9.02
C ARG A 48 -6.90 -1.72 -8.88
N GLY A 49 -7.82 -1.22 -8.06
CA GLY A 49 -9.14 -1.82 -7.85
C GLY A 49 -9.13 -3.13 -7.05
N ARG A 50 -8.01 -3.49 -6.40
CA ARG A 50 -7.87 -4.72 -5.60
C ARG A 50 -8.44 -4.51 -4.20
N ALA A 51 -9.20 -5.49 -3.70
CA ALA A 51 -9.66 -5.52 -2.31
C ALA A 51 -9.44 -6.90 -1.70
N ALA A 52 -9.16 -6.94 -0.39
CA ALA A 52 -9.01 -8.18 0.36
C ALA A 52 -9.54 -8.00 1.78
N ALA A 53 -10.22 -9.02 2.32
CA ALA A 53 -10.66 -9.04 3.72
C ALA A 53 -9.57 -9.65 4.60
N PHE A 54 -9.44 -9.18 5.85
CA PHE A 54 -8.50 -9.72 6.83
C PHE A 54 -9.18 -10.02 8.16
N GLU A 55 -8.55 -10.93 8.90
CA GLU A 55 -8.81 -11.20 10.29
C GLU A 55 -7.48 -11.21 11.03
N GLY A 56 -7.39 -10.43 12.10
CA GLY A 56 -6.16 -10.20 12.85
C GLY A 56 -5.20 -9.21 12.19
N LEU A 57 -4.32 -8.65 13.03
CA LEU A 57 -3.29 -7.70 12.61
C LEU A 57 -2.26 -8.33 11.67
N GLU A 58 -1.88 -9.58 11.92
CA GLU A 58 -0.89 -10.32 11.12
C GLU A 58 -1.33 -10.43 9.66
N ARG A 59 -2.61 -10.74 9.43
CA ARG A 59 -3.15 -10.91 8.09
C ARG A 59 -3.32 -9.57 7.37
N LEU A 60 -3.64 -8.49 8.10
CA LEU A 60 -3.59 -7.11 7.59
C LEU A 60 -2.17 -6.76 7.10
N CYS A 61 -1.14 -6.98 7.93
CA CYS A 61 0.25 -6.67 7.57
C CYS A 61 0.70 -7.41 6.31
N GLN A 62 0.35 -8.69 6.17
CA GLN A 62 0.67 -9.47 4.99
C GLN A 62 -0.05 -8.96 3.73
N GLN A 63 -1.31 -8.53 3.85
CA GLN A 63 -2.03 -7.92 2.73
C GLN A 63 -1.40 -6.59 2.30
N LEU A 64 -0.99 -5.77 3.27
CA LEU A 64 -0.30 -4.52 2.98
C LEU A 64 1.03 -4.76 2.29
N GLN A 65 1.81 -5.76 2.71
CA GLN A 65 3.04 -6.14 2.01
C GLN A 65 2.78 -6.59 0.57
N GLN A 66 1.73 -7.35 0.31
CA GLN A 66 1.38 -7.76 -1.06
C GLN A 66 0.92 -6.58 -1.94
N ILE A 67 0.27 -5.58 -1.35
CA ILE A 67 -0.24 -4.41 -2.08
C ILE A 67 0.88 -3.39 -2.30
N ILE A 68 1.69 -3.12 -1.27
CA ILE A 68 2.76 -2.11 -1.28
C ILE A 68 4.01 -2.68 -1.96
N GLY A 69 4.43 -3.89 -1.57
CA GLY A 69 5.67 -4.55 -2.00
C GLY A 69 5.64 -5.21 -3.38
N ALA A 70 4.52 -5.16 -4.11
CA ALA A 70 4.51 -5.41 -5.54
C ALA A 70 5.05 -4.17 -6.27
N ALA A 71 6.37 -4.01 -6.20
CA ALA A 71 7.19 -3.15 -7.06
C ALA A 71 7.58 -3.94 -8.32
#